data_AF-A0A9D1JNA3-F1
#
_entry.id   AF-A0A9D1JNA3-F1
#
_cell.length_a   1.000
_cell.length_b   1.000
_cell.length_c   1.000
_cell.angle_alpha   90.00
_cell.angle_beta   90.00
_cell.angle_gamma   90.00
#
_symmetry.space_group_name_H-M   'P 1'
#
loop_
_entity.id
_entity.type
_entity.pdbx_description
1 polymer ?
#
loop_
_entity_poly.entity_id
_entity_poly.type
_entity_poly.pdbx_seq_one_letter_code
_entity_poly.pdbx_strand_id
1 'polypeptide(L)'
;MSEINFNFNKGILQQPQDHKVKAGETLYSIAKSMGVSVDELKKANGLKDNSLSIGQILRKPSSSSNNQNNEIPMMREITDDEITLENKRSRYIKVTNHPDHKLQKGEHPSTLARKYNVEERTILMINGLDKKDATNLQIGDVVKIPPTRTAKNINNISDAASALGVSTDFIKKLKRLEDGTDENKKPFPDNKFHNTPYRDDEGNLTIGIGHLYKAGEKKNLTNKEVLELFVNDMLKMEENLWDVMGGKKNYDKLPQSIKEALLDMTFNKGTAIIEDTEGLVWTLKNGKYEAAICKMTNNKSQKGREMSGLSKRRLFDISVASKMYKNNPPQSVINTAQQVYNRGVELLKTESASAYRKLKNPKISFSQYFENQLVGYNAYAREYMGDKIKTRDR
;
A
#
# COMPACT_ATOMS: atom_id res chain seq x y z
N MET A 1 -37.71 -1.58 48.19
CA MET A 1 -37.11 -1.34 46.86
C MET A 1 -36.51 -2.64 46.40
N SER A 2 -37.20 -3.32 45.48
CA SER A 2 -36.86 -4.66 44.99
C SER A 2 -35.90 -4.56 43.81
N GLU A 3 -34.71 -5.14 43.96
CA GLU A 3 -33.75 -5.34 42.88
C GLU A 3 -34.29 -6.39 41.90
N ILE A 4 -34.38 -6.03 40.62
CA ILE A 4 -34.70 -6.96 39.53
C ILE A 4 -33.40 -7.29 38.79
N ASN A 5 -32.89 -8.50 39.03
CA ASN A 5 -31.87 -9.15 38.22
C ASN A 5 -32.49 -9.69 36.93
N PHE A 6 -32.17 -9.10 35.78
CA PHE A 6 -32.51 -9.69 34.48
C PHE A 6 -31.38 -10.60 33.99
N ASN A 7 -31.54 -11.90 34.25
CA ASN A 7 -30.82 -12.99 33.59
C ASN A 7 -31.30 -13.13 32.14
N PHE A 8 -30.48 -12.75 31.16
CA PHE A 8 -30.68 -13.18 29.77
C PHE A 8 -29.85 -14.43 29.47
N ASN A 9 -30.44 -15.58 29.76
CA ASN A 9 -29.99 -16.87 29.28
C ASN A 9 -30.54 -17.06 27.85
N LYS A 10 -29.80 -16.61 26.83
CA LYS A 10 -30.14 -16.89 25.42
C LYS A 10 -29.55 -18.27 25.07
N GLY A 11 -30.45 -19.26 24.93
CA GLY A 11 -30.10 -20.62 24.57
C GLY A 11 -29.21 -20.72 23.33
N ILE A 12 -28.16 -21.53 23.44
CA ILE A 12 -27.32 -21.94 22.31
C ILE A 12 -28.20 -22.77 21.38
N LEU A 13 -28.63 -22.16 20.27
CA LEU A 13 -29.17 -22.91 19.14
C LEU A 13 -28.01 -23.75 18.57
N GLN A 14 -28.02 -25.06 18.84
CA GLN A 14 -27.15 -26.00 18.12
C GLN A 14 -27.51 -25.91 16.63
N GLN A 15 -26.63 -25.28 15.86
CA GLN A 15 -26.67 -25.32 14.40
C GLN A 15 -26.52 -26.79 13.96
N PRO A 16 -27.31 -27.27 12.99
CA PRO A 16 -27.30 -28.67 12.59
C PRO A 16 -25.88 -29.08 12.16
N GLN A 17 -25.40 -30.23 12.66
CA GLN A 17 -24.08 -30.77 12.30
C GLN A 17 -23.97 -31.09 10.81
N ASP A 18 -25.09 -31.45 10.18
CA ASP A 18 -25.17 -31.87 8.79
C ASP A 18 -26.18 -31.02 8.02
N HIS A 19 -25.85 -30.67 6.77
CA HIS A 19 -26.70 -29.89 5.86
C HIS A 19 -27.00 -30.67 4.58
N LYS A 20 -28.29 -30.85 4.27
CA LYS A 20 -28.73 -31.46 3.01
C LYS A 20 -28.89 -30.38 1.95
N VAL A 21 -28.06 -30.44 0.90
CA VAL A 21 -28.04 -29.50 -0.23
C VAL A 21 -29.43 -29.40 -0.87
N LYS A 22 -29.95 -28.18 -0.96
CA LYS A 22 -31.21 -27.83 -1.64
C LYS A 22 -30.91 -27.21 -3.01
N ALA A 23 -31.93 -27.22 -3.89
CA ALA A 23 -31.83 -26.58 -5.19
C ALA A 23 -31.47 -25.09 -5.04
N GLY A 24 -30.45 -24.64 -5.79
CA GLY A 24 -29.99 -23.25 -5.76
C GLY A 24 -28.96 -22.92 -4.66
N GLU A 25 -28.60 -23.86 -3.79
CA GLU A 25 -27.52 -23.65 -2.83
C GLU A 25 -26.14 -23.86 -3.46
N THR A 26 -25.18 -23.08 -3.00
CA THR A 26 -23.76 -23.22 -3.38
C THR A 26 -22.96 -23.65 -2.16
N LEU A 27 -21.79 -24.23 -2.39
CA LEU A 27 -20.88 -24.60 -1.31
C LEU A 27 -20.54 -23.40 -0.41
N TYR A 28 -20.49 -22.21 -1.00
CA TYR A 28 -20.36 -20.95 -0.28
C TYR A 28 -21.56 -20.62 0.61
N SER A 29 -22.80 -20.71 0.11
CA SER A 29 -23.98 -20.41 0.94
C SER A 29 -24.15 -21.40 2.09
N ILE A 30 -23.75 -22.66 1.89
CA ILE A 30 -23.81 -23.70 2.91
C ILE A 30 -22.70 -23.54 3.95
N ALA A 31 -21.44 -23.31 3.51
CA ALA A 31 -20.33 -23.02 4.41
C ALA A 31 -20.61 -21.79 5.30
N LYS A 32 -21.19 -20.74 4.70
CA LYS A 32 -21.67 -19.55 5.42
C LYS A 32 -22.75 -19.90 6.45
N SER A 33 -23.74 -20.72 6.09
CA SER A 33 -24.79 -21.19 7.02
C SER A 33 -24.23 -22.00 8.19
N MET A 34 -23.17 -22.77 7.95
CA MET A 34 -22.53 -23.63 8.95
C MET A 34 -21.46 -22.91 9.78
N GLY A 35 -21.08 -21.69 9.40
CA GLY A 35 -20.03 -20.91 10.07
C GLY A 35 -18.64 -21.52 9.91
N VAL A 36 -18.33 -22.09 8.74
CA VAL A 36 -17.02 -22.65 8.40
C VAL A 36 -16.57 -22.12 7.04
N SER A 37 -15.28 -22.22 6.71
CA SER A 37 -14.81 -21.87 5.37
C SER A 37 -15.22 -22.93 4.34
N VAL A 38 -15.27 -22.53 3.07
CA VAL A 38 -15.48 -23.46 1.95
C VAL A 38 -14.40 -24.54 1.95
N ASP A 39 -13.15 -24.18 2.19
CA ASP A 39 -12.03 -25.14 2.17
C ASP A 39 -12.11 -26.15 3.33
N GLU A 40 -12.48 -25.70 4.54
CA GLU A 40 -12.73 -26.62 5.65
C GLU A 40 -13.92 -27.53 5.36
N LEU A 41 -15.01 -27.00 4.79
CA LEU A 41 -16.17 -27.79 4.41
C LEU A 41 -15.82 -28.80 3.30
N LYS A 42 -15.02 -28.40 2.30
CA LYS A 42 -14.50 -29.30 1.25
C LYS A 42 -13.65 -30.40 1.85
N LYS A 43 -12.73 -30.04 2.74
CA LYS A 43 -11.81 -30.98 3.39
C LYS A 43 -12.56 -31.97 4.27
N ALA A 44 -13.54 -31.51 5.04
CA ALA A 44 -14.40 -32.36 5.88
C ALA A 44 -15.30 -33.29 5.07
N ASN A 45 -15.62 -32.94 3.82
CA ASN A 45 -16.54 -33.69 2.95
C ASN A 45 -15.88 -34.33 1.73
N GLY A 46 -14.55 -34.34 1.65
CA GLY A 46 -13.79 -34.95 0.54
C GLY A 46 -14.05 -34.32 -0.84
N LEU A 47 -14.50 -33.06 -0.90
CA LEU A 47 -14.83 -32.38 -2.15
C LEU A 47 -13.57 -31.85 -2.84
N LYS A 48 -13.36 -32.21 -4.10
CA LYS A 48 -12.23 -31.73 -4.92
C LYS A 48 -12.51 -30.36 -5.54
N ASP A 49 -13.76 -30.09 -5.88
CA ASP A 49 -14.23 -28.86 -6.50
C ASP A 49 -15.46 -28.29 -5.76
N ASN A 50 -16.15 -27.33 -6.37
CA ASN A 50 -17.32 -26.67 -5.79
C ASN A 50 -18.64 -27.27 -6.31
N SER A 51 -18.59 -28.39 -7.04
CA SER A 51 -19.79 -29.05 -7.54
C SER A 51 -20.56 -29.70 -6.39
N LEU A 52 -21.87 -29.50 -6.38
CA LEU A 52 -22.78 -30.06 -5.39
C LEU A 52 -23.98 -30.70 -6.08
N SER A 53 -24.35 -31.88 -5.61
CA SER A 53 -25.58 -32.55 -6.05
C SER A 53 -26.73 -32.18 -5.12
N ILE A 54 -27.90 -31.89 -5.68
CA ILE A 54 -29.11 -31.66 -4.89
C ILE A 54 -29.39 -32.93 -4.06
N GLY A 55 -29.60 -32.76 -2.76
CA GLY A 55 -29.79 -33.86 -1.81
C GLY A 55 -28.50 -34.42 -1.17
N GLN A 56 -27.32 -33.96 -1.60
CA GLN A 56 -26.03 -34.30 -0.98
C GLN A 56 -25.99 -33.82 0.47
N ILE A 57 -25.40 -34.62 1.38
CA ILE A 57 -25.25 -34.25 2.79
C ILE A 57 -23.82 -33.76 3.02
N LEU A 58 -23.68 -32.54 3.53
CA LEU A 58 -22.40 -31.95 3.93
C LEU A 58 -22.30 -31.93 5.46
N ARG A 59 -21.18 -32.39 5.99
CA ARG A 59 -20.85 -32.46 7.42
C ARG A 59 -20.00 -31.26 7.83
N LYS A 60 -20.30 -30.69 8.98
CA LYS A 60 -19.49 -29.61 9.56
C LYS A 60 -18.13 -30.16 10.06
N PRO A 61 -17.01 -29.49 9.75
CA PRO A 61 -15.69 -29.81 10.32
C PRO A 61 -15.72 -29.87 11.85
N SER A 62 -15.24 -30.96 12.43
CA SER A 62 -15.08 -31.11 13.89
C SER A 62 -13.79 -30.40 14.31
N SER A 63 -13.90 -29.43 15.22
CA SER A 63 -12.76 -28.79 15.85
C SER A 63 -12.07 -29.77 16.81
N SER A 64 -11.08 -30.50 16.30
CA SER A 64 -10.09 -31.20 17.13
C SER A 64 -8.80 -30.37 17.19
N SER A 65 -8.44 -30.02 18.42
CA SER A 65 -7.51 -28.97 18.83
C SER A 65 -6.03 -29.17 18.45
N ASN A 66 -5.32 -28.03 18.50
CA ASN A 66 -3.88 -27.79 18.67
C ASN A 66 -3.03 -27.54 17.40
N ASN A 67 -2.84 -26.26 17.08
CA ASN A 67 -1.50 -25.66 17.15
C ASN A 67 -1.56 -24.13 17.21
N GLN A 68 -0.61 -23.54 17.94
CA GLN A 68 -0.42 -22.11 18.05
C GLN A 68 0.00 -21.51 16.71
N ASN A 69 -0.95 -20.96 15.97
CA ASN A 69 -0.67 -20.09 14.84
C ASN A 69 -1.09 -18.66 15.21
N ASN A 70 -0.12 -17.74 15.24
CA ASN A 70 -0.34 -16.29 15.14
C ASN A 70 -0.81 -15.92 13.72
N GLU A 71 -1.73 -16.69 13.14
CA GLU A 71 -2.38 -16.42 11.87
C GLU A 71 -3.73 -15.79 12.21
N ILE A 72 -3.88 -14.51 11.86
CA ILE A 72 -5.17 -13.84 12.00
C ILE A 72 -6.14 -14.52 11.02
N PRO A 73 -7.25 -15.14 11.49
CA PRO A 73 -8.17 -15.85 10.63
C PRO A 73 -8.78 -14.91 9.58
N MET A 74 -8.76 -15.35 8.32
CA MET A 74 -9.34 -14.65 7.18
C MET A 74 -10.86 -14.82 7.16
N MET A 75 -11.55 -14.09 8.03
CA MET A 75 -12.90 -13.57 7.82
C MET A 75 -13.12 -12.50 8.89
N ARG A 76 -12.77 -11.26 8.56
CA ARG A 76 -13.24 -10.11 9.34
C ARG A 76 -14.50 -9.59 8.66
N GLU A 77 -15.62 -9.59 9.37
CA GLU A 77 -16.74 -8.72 9.03
C GLU A 77 -16.21 -7.29 8.96
N ILE A 78 -16.76 -6.47 8.04
CA ILE A 78 -16.36 -5.06 7.94
C ILE A 78 -16.56 -4.45 9.33
N THR A 79 -15.49 -3.96 9.95
CA THR A 79 -15.58 -3.48 11.33
C THR A 79 -16.27 -2.12 11.38
N ASP A 80 -16.87 -1.79 12.52
CA ASP A 80 -17.40 -0.44 12.76
C ASP A 80 -16.33 0.65 12.55
N ASP A 81 -15.06 0.32 12.82
CA ASP A 81 -13.91 1.18 12.54
C ASP A 81 -13.70 1.41 11.04
N GLU A 82 -13.86 0.38 10.20
CA GLU A 82 -13.73 0.49 8.74
C GLU A 82 -14.89 1.32 8.13
N ILE A 83 -16.12 1.14 8.64
CA ILE A 83 -17.28 1.96 8.26
C ILE A 83 -17.07 3.41 8.68
N THR A 84 -16.57 3.63 9.90
CA THR A 84 -16.28 4.97 10.42
C THR A 84 -15.18 5.65 9.61
N LEU A 85 -14.15 4.91 9.21
CA LEU A 85 -13.08 5.42 8.36
C LEU A 85 -13.60 5.81 6.97
N GLU A 86 -14.41 4.96 6.33
CA GLU A 86 -14.98 5.28 5.01
C GLU A 86 -15.92 6.50 5.07
N ASN A 87 -16.77 6.57 6.10
CA ASN A 87 -17.60 7.75 6.37
C ASN A 87 -16.75 9.01 6.55
N LYS A 88 -15.63 8.91 7.26
CA LYS A 88 -14.68 10.01 7.42
C LYS A 88 -14.05 10.43 6.08
N ARG A 89 -13.70 9.49 5.22
CA ARG A 89 -13.12 9.73 3.89
C ARG A 89 -14.08 10.47 2.96
N SER A 90 -15.37 10.14 2.99
CA SER A 90 -16.38 10.78 2.13
C SER A 90 -16.50 12.32 2.30
N ARG A 91 -16.07 12.84 3.45
CA ARG A 91 -15.99 14.29 3.72
C ARG A 91 -14.90 15.00 2.93
N TYR A 92 -13.86 14.25 2.55
CA TYR A 92 -12.66 14.75 1.90
C TYR A 92 -12.49 14.25 0.47
N ILE A 93 -13.26 13.24 0.06
CA ILE A 93 -13.24 12.69 -1.29
C ILE A 93 -14.55 12.98 -2.00
N LYS A 94 -14.47 13.56 -3.20
CA LYS A 94 -15.56 13.64 -4.16
C LYS A 94 -15.45 12.44 -5.10
N VAL A 95 -16.51 11.65 -5.17
CA VAL A 95 -16.64 10.56 -6.16
C VAL A 95 -17.53 11.05 -7.29
N THR A 96 -17.09 10.88 -8.53
CA THR A 96 -17.87 11.21 -9.73
C THR A 96 -17.99 9.95 -10.58
N ASN A 97 -19.21 9.44 -10.71
CA ASN A 97 -19.50 8.27 -11.54
C ASN A 97 -19.55 8.69 -13.01
N HIS A 98 -19.12 7.79 -13.88
CA HIS A 98 -19.18 7.99 -15.33
C HIS A 98 -20.10 6.94 -15.94
N PRO A 99 -20.85 7.29 -16.99
CA PRO A 99 -21.56 6.29 -17.77
C PRO A 99 -20.57 5.39 -18.50
N ASP A 100 -21.03 4.19 -18.87
CA ASP A 100 -20.29 3.34 -19.79
C ASP A 100 -20.03 4.08 -21.11
N HIS A 101 -18.83 3.95 -21.66
CA HIS A 101 -18.39 4.69 -22.83
C HIS A 101 -18.33 3.78 -24.06
N LYS A 102 -19.02 4.18 -25.13
CA LYS A 102 -18.98 3.48 -26.41
C LYS A 102 -17.79 3.96 -27.24
N LEU A 103 -16.87 3.05 -27.58
CA LEU A 103 -15.63 3.39 -28.29
C LEU A 103 -15.88 4.03 -29.65
N GLN A 104 -15.21 5.16 -29.88
CA GLN A 104 -15.18 5.88 -31.15
C GLN A 104 -13.87 5.66 -31.90
N LYS A 105 -13.84 6.10 -33.17
CA LYS A 105 -12.66 5.98 -34.03
C LYS A 105 -11.44 6.64 -33.37
N GLY A 106 -10.38 5.85 -33.14
CA GLY A 106 -9.13 6.32 -32.56
C GLY A 106 -9.11 6.41 -31.03
N GLU A 107 -10.19 6.01 -30.34
CA GLU A 107 -10.19 5.85 -28.89
C GLU A 107 -9.67 4.46 -28.49
N HIS A 108 -8.95 4.42 -27.38
CA HIS A 108 -8.43 3.22 -26.73
C HIS A 108 -8.35 3.48 -25.21
N PRO A 109 -8.15 2.47 -24.36
CA PRO A 109 -8.16 2.64 -22.90
C PRO A 109 -7.26 3.79 -22.40
N SER A 110 -6.06 3.98 -22.95
CA SER A 110 -5.18 5.11 -22.60
C SER A 110 -5.69 6.49 -23.00
N THR A 111 -6.49 6.63 -24.07
CA THR A 111 -7.13 7.91 -24.41
C THR A 111 -8.33 8.18 -23.50
N LEU A 112 -9.09 7.14 -23.16
CA LEU A 112 -10.21 7.25 -22.23
C LEU A 112 -9.73 7.59 -20.82
N ALA A 113 -8.65 6.98 -20.36
CA ALA A 113 -7.99 7.29 -19.09
C ALA A 113 -7.70 8.80 -18.96
N ARG A 114 -7.11 9.39 -20.01
CA ARG A 114 -6.87 10.85 -20.07
C ARG A 114 -8.16 11.66 -20.11
N LYS A 115 -9.14 11.24 -20.91
CA LYS A 115 -10.43 11.93 -21.06
C LYS A 115 -11.23 12.00 -19.76
N TYR A 116 -11.27 10.90 -19.01
CA TYR A 116 -12.02 10.78 -17.75
C TYR A 116 -11.18 11.09 -16.52
N ASN A 117 -9.88 11.40 -16.69
CA ASN A 117 -8.92 11.60 -15.60
C ASN A 117 -8.92 10.43 -14.59
N VAL A 118 -8.73 9.22 -15.10
CA VAL A 118 -8.62 7.97 -14.34
C VAL A 118 -7.39 7.20 -14.83
N GLU A 119 -6.95 6.19 -14.07
CA GLU A 119 -5.83 5.34 -14.47
C GLU A 119 -6.28 4.33 -15.55
N GLU A 120 -5.49 4.19 -16.62
CA GLU A 120 -5.73 3.20 -17.68
C GLU A 120 -5.84 1.79 -17.11
N ARG A 121 -4.95 1.46 -16.17
CA ARG A 121 -4.94 0.17 -15.47
C ARG A 121 -6.27 -0.14 -14.80
N THR A 122 -6.91 0.86 -14.18
CA THR A 122 -8.22 0.70 -13.55
C THR A 122 -9.31 0.45 -14.58
N ILE A 123 -9.28 1.11 -15.74
CA ILE A 123 -10.21 0.83 -16.85
C ILE A 123 -10.06 -0.63 -17.29
N LEU A 124 -8.82 -1.08 -17.53
CA LEU A 124 -8.55 -2.45 -17.96
C LEU A 124 -9.09 -3.47 -16.93
N MET A 125 -8.75 -3.28 -15.65
CA MET A 125 -9.18 -4.15 -14.54
C MET A 125 -10.70 -4.31 -14.48
N ILE A 126 -11.47 -3.22 -14.47
CA ILE A 126 -12.94 -3.30 -14.28
C ILE A 126 -13.66 -3.90 -15.49
N ASN A 127 -13.01 -3.91 -16.66
CA ASN A 127 -13.50 -4.55 -17.87
C ASN A 127 -12.95 -5.97 -18.05
N GLY A 128 -12.12 -6.46 -17.12
CA GLY A 128 -11.51 -7.79 -17.20
C GLY A 128 -10.54 -7.94 -18.37
N LEU A 129 -9.90 -6.84 -18.79
CA LEU A 129 -8.97 -6.79 -19.90
C LEU A 129 -7.54 -6.69 -19.37
N ASP A 130 -6.59 -7.30 -20.08
CA ASP A 130 -5.19 -6.92 -19.98
C ASP A 130 -4.77 -5.98 -21.15
N LYS A 131 -3.48 -5.61 -21.21
CA LYS A 131 -2.96 -4.75 -22.28
C LYS A 131 -3.06 -5.38 -23.67
N LYS A 132 -3.03 -6.70 -23.77
CA LYS A 132 -3.15 -7.44 -25.04
C LYS A 132 -4.62 -7.55 -25.46
N ASP A 133 -5.53 -7.79 -24.52
CA ASP A 133 -6.96 -7.81 -24.80
C ASP A 133 -7.44 -6.42 -25.25
N ALA A 134 -6.90 -5.37 -24.64
CA ALA A 134 -7.19 -3.98 -25.00
C ALA A 134 -6.91 -3.64 -26.47
N THR A 135 -5.96 -4.32 -27.13
CA THR A 135 -5.66 -4.07 -28.56
C THR A 135 -6.71 -4.65 -29.50
N ASN A 136 -7.56 -5.56 -29.00
CA ASN A 136 -8.62 -6.19 -29.79
C ASN A 136 -9.94 -5.41 -29.75
N LEU A 137 -10.03 -4.36 -28.93
CA LEU A 137 -11.22 -3.53 -28.81
C LEU A 137 -11.53 -2.83 -30.13
N GLN A 138 -12.81 -2.84 -30.50
CA GLN A 138 -13.32 -2.31 -31.75
C GLN A 138 -14.21 -1.08 -31.52
N ILE A 139 -14.38 -0.32 -32.60
CA ILE A 139 -15.33 0.80 -32.62
C ILE A 139 -16.72 0.26 -32.31
N GLY A 140 -17.38 0.87 -31.33
CA GLY A 140 -18.70 0.47 -30.89
C GLY A 140 -18.73 -0.44 -29.66
N ASP A 141 -17.59 -0.99 -29.23
CA ASP A 141 -17.51 -1.71 -27.97
C ASP A 141 -17.81 -0.78 -26.79
N VAL A 142 -18.44 -1.33 -25.75
CA VAL A 142 -18.82 -0.60 -24.54
C VAL A 142 -17.78 -0.88 -23.47
N VAL A 143 -17.09 0.18 -23.04
CA VAL A 143 -16.05 0.15 -22.01
C VAL A 143 -16.59 0.81 -20.76
N LYS A 144 -16.59 0.07 -19.64
CA LYS A 144 -16.92 0.63 -18.33
C LYS A 144 -15.84 1.61 -17.91
N ILE A 145 -16.25 2.75 -17.36
CA ILE A 145 -15.33 3.78 -16.88
C ILE A 145 -15.40 3.81 -15.35
N PRO A 146 -14.26 3.66 -14.64
CA PRO A 146 -14.25 3.69 -13.18
C PRO A 146 -14.61 5.10 -12.70
N PRO A 147 -15.26 5.25 -11.53
CA PRO A 147 -15.54 6.57 -10.99
C PRO A 147 -14.25 7.33 -10.69
N THR A 148 -14.23 8.64 -10.96
CA THR A 148 -13.09 9.48 -10.54
C THR A 148 -13.23 9.83 -9.06
N ARG A 149 -12.13 9.69 -8.33
CA ARG A 149 -12.01 10.13 -6.93
C ARG A 149 -11.09 11.34 -6.86
N THR A 150 -11.59 12.47 -6.38
CA THR A 150 -10.80 13.68 -6.18
C THR A 150 -10.88 14.21 -4.77
N ALA A 151 -9.79 14.79 -4.30
CA ALA A 151 -9.70 15.48 -3.03
C ALA A 151 -10.59 16.74 -3.02
N LYS A 152 -11.20 17.00 -1.87
CA LYS A 152 -11.91 18.24 -1.54
C LYS A 152 -11.64 18.59 -0.08
N ASN A 153 -11.61 19.88 0.24
CA ASN A 153 -11.55 20.38 1.61
C ASN A 153 -10.32 19.89 2.40
N ILE A 154 -9.17 19.74 1.74
CA ILE A 154 -7.93 19.33 2.41
C ILE A 154 -7.16 20.56 2.91
N ASN A 155 -7.34 20.94 4.17
CA ASN A 155 -6.74 22.18 4.68
C ASN A 155 -5.39 21.94 5.38
N ASN A 156 -5.13 20.71 5.81
CA ASN A 156 -3.93 20.33 6.56
C ASN A 156 -3.59 18.83 6.37
N ILE A 157 -2.45 18.41 6.92
CA ILE A 157 -1.97 17.02 6.84
C ILE A 157 -2.94 16.02 7.49
N SER A 158 -3.68 16.42 8.53
CA SER A 158 -4.67 15.55 9.19
C SER A 158 -5.87 15.26 8.29
N ASP A 159 -6.33 16.27 7.54
CA ASP A 159 -7.37 16.09 6.51
C ASP A 159 -6.87 15.15 5.41
N ALA A 160 -5.65 15.35 4.93
CA ALA A 160 -5.03 14.49 3.91
C ALA A 160 -4.90 13.03 4.39
N ALA A 161 -4.42 12.82 5.62
CA ALA A 161 -4.31 11.51 6.25
C ALA A 161 -5.67 10.82 6.36
N SER A 162 -6.69 11.59 6.75
CA SER A 162 -8.07 11.11 6.85
C SER A 162 -8.66 10.74 5.48
N ALA A 163 -8.36 11.52 4.44
CA ALA A 163 -8.80 11.27 3.06
C ALA A 163 -8.21 9.99 2.48
N LEU A 164 -6.95 9.68 2.83
CA LEU A 164 -6.19 8.53 2.35
C LEU A 164 -6.27 7.30 3.25
N GLY A 165 -6.85 7.43 4.45
CA GLY A 165 -6.91 6.33 5.41
C GLY A 165 -5.53 5.90 5.92
N VAL A 166 -4.62 6.86 6.06
CA VAL A 166 -3.23 6.66 6.52
C VAL A 166 -2.97 7.51 7.77
N SER A 167 -1.85 7.28 8.42
CA SER A 167 -1.40 8.07 9.57
C SER A 167 -0.80 9.42 9.15
N THR A 168 -0.92 10.42 10.03
CA THR A 168 -0.26 11.73 9.81
C THR A 168 1.27 11.61 9.83
N ASP A 169 1.80 10.70 10.65
CA ASP A 169 3.22 10.35 10.71
C ASP A 169 3.73 9.83 9.36
N PHE A 170 2.95 8.98 8.69
CA PHE A 170 3.28 8.48 7.34
C PHE A 170 3.42 9.62 6.34
N ILE A 171 2.43 10.52 6.24
CA ILE A 171 2.49 11.65 5.30
C ILE A 171 3.69 12.56 5.59
N LYS A 172 3.97 12.87 6.86
CA LYS A 172 5.12 13.69 7.24
C LYS A 172 6.44 13.04 6.84
N LYS A 173 6.59 11.73 7.08
CA LYS A 173 7.81 11.00 6.72
C LYS A 173 7.99 10.88 5.21
N LEU A 174 6.92 10.56 4.48
CA LEU A 174 6.92 10.55 3.02
C LEU A 174 7.32 11.93 2.48
N LYS A 175 6.68 13.00 2.97
CA LYS A 175 7.04 14.37 2.62
C LYS A 175 8.52 14.67 2.86
N ARG A 176 9.09 14.31 4.02
CA ARG A 176 10.52 14.46 4.30
C ARG A 176 11.43 13.68 3.36
N LEU A 177 10.97 12.56 2.81
CA LEU A 177 11.70 11.78 1.82
C LEU A 177 11.66 12.45 0.43
N GLU A 178 10.61 13.21 0.13
CA GLU A 178 10.40 13.90 -1.16
C GLU A 178 10.99 15.31 -1.20
N ASP A 179 10.87 16.10 -0.13
CA ASP A 179 11.32 17.50 -0.12
C ASP A 179 12.85 17.65 -0.25
N GLY A 180 13.59 16.56 -0.05
CA GLY A 180 15.05 16.59 -0.02
C GLY A 180 15.59 17.55 1.04
N THR A 181 16.56 18.38 0.67
CA THR A 181 17.11 19.43 1.54
C THR A 181 16.97 20.80 0.89
N ASP A 182 16.79 21.84 1.70
CA ASP A 182 16.77 23.22 1.22
C ASP A 182 18.15 23.68 0.67
N GLU A 183 18.21 24.91 0.16
CA GLU A 183 19.43 25.54 -0.38
C GLU A 183 20.61 25.55 0.61
N ASN A 184 20.32 25.46 1.91
CA ASN A 184 21.30 25.41 3.00
C ASN A 184 21.55 23.98 3.51
N LYS A 185 21.07 22.96 2.79
CA LYS A 185 21.12 21.53 3.14
C LYS A 185 20.39 21.18 4.43
N LYS A 186 19.40 21.97 4.85
CA LYS A 186 18.55 21.67 6.01
C LYS A 186 17.29 20.93 5.56
N PRO A 187 16.71 20.05 6.39
CA PRO A 187 15.43 19.43 6.09
C PRO A 187 14.35 20.47 5.91
N PHE A 188 13.52 20.31 4.87
CA PHE A 188 12.41 21.21 4.64
C PHE A 188 11.37 21.07 5.77
N PRO A 189 10.87 22.18 6.37
CA PRO A 189 9.96 22.09 7.51
C PRO A 189 8.63 21.38 7.19
N ASP A 190 8.09 20.63 8.17
CA ASP A 190 6.79 19.93 8.05
C ASP A 190 5.64 20.87 7.64
N ASN A 191 5.70 22.16 7.99
CA ASN A 191 4.67 23.16 7.73
C ASN A 191 4.88 24.01 6.46
N LYS A 192 5.94 23.73 5.68
CA LYS A 192 6.20 24.37 4.39
C LYS A 192 5.99 23.39 3.25
N PHE A 193 5.62 23.89 2.08
CA PHE A 193 5.45 23.08 0.86
C PHE A 193 6.19 23.71 -0.32
N HIS A 194 6.48 22.92 -1.34
CA HIS A 194 6.96 23.44 -2.63
C HIS A 194 5.77 23.97 -3.44
N ASN A 195 5.35 25.21 -3.14
CA ASN A 195 4.21 25.86 -3.77
C ASN A 195 4.44 26.26 -5.24
N THR A 196 5.67 26.16 -5.73
CA THR A 196 6.07 26.44 -7.11
C THR A 196 6.97 25.33 -7.65
N PRO A 197 7.03 25.13 -8.98
CA PRO A 197 7.89 24.12 -9.58
C PRO A 197 9.37 24.32 -9.23
N TYR A 198 10.05 23.24 -8.86
CA TYR A 198 11.47 23.16 -8.57
C TYR A 198 12.09 21.96 -9.31
N ARG A 199 13.43 21.85 -9.31
CA ARG A 199 14.11 20.66 -9.83
C ARG A 199 14.50 19.75 -8.67
N ASP A 200 14.11 18.48 -8.74
CA ASP A 200 14.53 17.47 -7.76
C ASP A 200 15.99 17.03 -7.98
N ASP A 201 16.46 16.13 -7.11
CA ASP A 201 17.83 15.58 -7.16
C ASP A 201 18.12 14.78 -8.46
N GLU A 202 17.07 14.33 -9.15
CA GLU A 202 17.17 13.65 -10.45
C GLU A 202 17.07 14.65 -11.64
N GLY A 203 16.83 15.93 -11.37
CA GLY A 203 16.72 17.02 -12.34
C GLY A 203 15.32 17.19 -12.94
N ASN A 204 14.34 16.40 -12.50
CA ASN A 204 12.97 16.46 -12.97
C ASN A 204 12.27 17.70 -12.42
N LEU A 205 11.34 18.27 -13.20
CA LEU A 205 10.56 19.42 -12.78
C LEU A 205 9.39 18.95 -11.91
N THR A 206 9.41 19.31 -10.63
CA THR A 206 8.53 18.76 -9.58
C THR A 206 7.84 19.90 -8.84
N ILE A 207 6.64 19.68 -8.31
CA ILE A 207 5.87 20.63 -7.51
C ILE A 207 5.22 19.92 -6.32
N GLY A 208 4.92 20.65 -5.25
CA GLY A 208 4.23 20.10 -4.09
C GLY A 208 5.03 19.00 -3.40
N ILE A 209 4.39 17.86 -3.14
CA ILE A 209 5.01 16.68 -2.52
C ILE A 209 5.25 15.65 -3.62
N GLY A 210 6.44 15.64 -4.22
CA GLY A 210 6.87 14.64 -5.20
C GLY A 210 6.05 14.58 -6.51
N HIS A 211 5.24 15.59 -6.83
CA HIS A 211 4.43 15.59 -8.06
C HIS A 211 5.26 16.05 -9.26
N LEU A 212 5.42 15.22 -10.28
CA LEU A 212 6.07 15.58 -11.53
C LEU A 212 5.23 16.62 -12.29
N TYR A 213 5.71 17.86 -12.35
CA TYR A 213 5.01 18.98 -12.96
C TYR A 213 4.90 18.82 -14.48
N LYS A 214 3.68 18.95 -15.01
CA LYS A 214 3.38 18.86 -16.44
C LYS A 214 3.02 20.23 -17.01
N ALA A 215 3.33 20.40 -18.30
CA ALA A 215 2.95 21.61 -19.02
C ALA A 215 1.43 21.82 -19.00
N GLY A 216 0.99 23.01 -18.60
CA GLY A 216 -0.42 23.36 -18.44
C GLY A 216 -0.94 23.32 -17.01
N GLU A 217 -0.20 22.71 -16.08
CA GLU A 217 -0.56 22.71 -14.66
C GLU A 217 -0.29 24.08 -14.01
N LYS A 218 -1.07 24.38 -12.96
CA LYS A 218 -0.95 25.63 -12.21
C LYS A 218 0.43 25.72 -11.54
N LYS A 219 1.15 26.81 -11.80
CA LYS A 219 2.51 27.03 -11.29
C LYS A 219 2.59 27.55 -9.85
N ASN A 220 1.55 28.23 -9.37
CA ASN A 220 1.53 28.83 -8.04
C ASN A 220 0.38 28.21 -7.25
N LEU A 221 0.71 27.24 -6.39
CA LEU A 221 -0.26 26.53 -5.57
C LEU A 221 -0.33 27.14 -4.17
N THR A 222 -1.51 27.21 -3.60
CA THR A 222 -1.66 27.38 -2.15
C THR A 222 -1.30 26.08 -1.42
N ASN A 223 -1.05 26.13 -0.10
CA ASN A 223 -0.80 24.90 0.69
C ASN A 223 -1.96 23.91 0.60
N LYS A 224 -3.19 24.42 0.56
CA LYS A 224 -4.39 23.61 0.33
C LYS A 224 -4.31 22.89 -1.02
N GLU A 225 -3.99 23.59 -2.09
CA GLU A 225 -3.89 23.01 -3.43
C GLU A 225 -2.74 21.99 -3.53
N VAL A 226 -1.61 22.21 -2.84
CA VAL A 226 -0.53 21.21 -2.75
C VAL A 226 -1.04 19.93 -2.08
N LEU A 227 -1.77 20.05 -0.98
CA LEU A 227 -2.30 18.88 -0.26
C LEU A 227 -3.40 18.17 -1.05
N GLU A 228 -4.28 18.91 -1.74
CA GLU A 228 -5.29 18.33 -2.62
C GLU A 228 -4.63 17.60 -3.80
N LEU A 229 -3.57 18.16 -4.41
CA LEU A 229 -2.78 17.52 -5.45
C LEU A 229 -2.14 16.22 -4.93
N PHE A 230 -1.47 16.27 -3.79
CA PHE A 230 -0.88 15.09 -3.16
C PHE A 230 -1.90 13.99 -2.89
N VAL A 231 -3.08 14.34 -2.33
CA VAL A 231 -4.15 13.36 -2.10
C VAL A 231 -4.64 12.76 -3.42
N ASN A 232 -4.81 13.57 -4.48
CA ASN A 232 -5.22 13.07 -5.79
C ASN A 232 -4.21 12.06 -6.37
N ASP A 233 -2.92 12.33 -6.27
CA ASP A 233 -1.88 11.40 -6.73
C ASP A 233 -1.91 10.09 -5.91
N MET A 234 -2.05 10.20 -4.58
CA MET A 234 -2.14 9.05 -3.69
C MET A 234 -3.37 8.18 -3.95
N LEU A 235 -4.51 8.78 -4.31
CA LEU A 235 -5.72 8.01 -4.69
C LEU A 235 -5.49 7.19 -5.95
N LYS A 236 -4.77 7.72 -6.94
CA LYS A 236 -4.39 6.98 -8.16
C LYS A 236 -3.47 5.81 -7.81
N MET A 237 -2.51 6.01 -6.90
CA MET A 237 -1.64 4.92 -6.41
C MET A 237 -2.44 3.85 -5.65
N GLU A 238 -3.39 4.26 -4.81
CA GLU A 238 -4.31 3.35 -4.11
C GLU A 238 -5.14 2.52 -5.10
N GLU A 239 -5.67 3.12 -6.16
CA GLU A 239 -6.43 2.42 -7.21
C GLU A 239 -5.55 1.44 -8.01
N ASN A 240 -4.33 1.83 -8.35
CA ASN A 240 -3.37 0.93 -9.00
C ASN A 240 -3.03 -0.27 -8.11
N LEU A 241 -2.93 -0.07 -6.79
CA LEU A 241 -2.74 -1.15 -5.83
C LEU A 241 -3.96 -2.08 -5.72
N TRP A 242 -5.18 -1.60 -5.99
CA TRP A 242 -6.34 -2.49 -6.07
C TRP A 242 -6.14 -3.55 -7.13
N ASP A 243 -5.66 -3.17 -8.31
CA ASP A 243 -5.40 -4.13 -9.39
C ASP A 243 -4.28 -5.12 -9.04
N VAL A 244 -3.16 -4.64 -8.48
CA VAL A 244 -2.07 -5.51 -7.97
C VAL A 244 -2.62 -6.56 -7.00
N MET A 245 -3.54 -6.15 -6.12
CA MET A 245 -4.17 -7.02 -5.13
C MET A 245 -5.34 -7.86 -5.70
N GLY A 246 -5.63 -7.77 -6.99
CA GLY A 246 -6.73 -8.50 -7.64
C GLY A 246 -8.11 -8.00 -7.20
N GLY A 247 -8.24 -6.69 -7.01
CA GLY A 247 -9.46 -5.98 -6.68
C GLY A 247 -9.41 -5.26 -5.32
N LYS A 248 -10.22 -4.21 -5.21
CA LYS A 248 -10.35 -3.36 -4.00
C LYS A 248 -10.60 -4.16 -2.73
N LYS A 249 -11.47 -5.17 -2.79
CA LYS A 249 -11.80 -6.02 -1.62
C LYS A 249 -10.57 -6.72 -1.01
N ASN A 250 -9.58 -7.07 -1.81
CA ASN A 250 -8.36 -7.70 -1.31
C ASN A 250 -7.39 -6.66 -0.75
N TYR A 251 -7.31 -5.49 -1.36
CA TYR A 251 -6.55 -4.36 -0.84
C TYR A 251 -7.09 -3.88 0.52
N ASP A 252 -8.40 -3.74 0.65
CA ASP A 252 -9.05 -3.22 1.87
C ASP A 252 -8.68 -4.05 3.11
N LYS A 253 -8.56 -5.39 2.95
CA LYS A 253 -8.18 -6.35 4.00
C LYS A 253 -6.76 -6.18 4.53
N LEU A 254 -5.89 -5.47 3.81
CA LEU A 254 -4.51 -5.28 4.24
C LEU A 254 -4.48 -4.42 5.52
N PRO A 255 -3.61 -4.75 6.50
CA PRO A 255 -3.37 -3.88 7.65
C PRO A 255 -3.00 -2.47 7.19
N GLN A 256 -3.42 -1.45 7.94
CA GLN A 256 -3.13 -0.05 7.60
C GLN A 256 -1.63 0.20 7.36
N SER A 257 -0.76 -0.35 8.20
CA SER A 257 0.69 -0.19 8.05
C SER A 257 1.24 -0.83 6.78
N ILE A 258 0.66 -1.95 6.32
CA ILE A 258 1.02 -2.56 5.05
C ILE A 258 0.56 -1.67 3.89
N LYS A 259 -0.67 -1.12 3.96
CA LYS A 259 -1.17 -0.17 2.95
C LYS A 259 -0.28 1.06 2.85
N GLU A 260 0.14 1.64 3.97
CA GLU A 260 1.09 2.76 4.02
C GLU A 260 2.42 2.42 3.34
N ALA A 261 3.03 1.28 3.65
CA ALA A 261 4.28 0.87 3.01
C ALA A 261 4.13 0.64 1.50
N LEU A 262 3.05 -0.01 1.06
CA LEU A 262 2.79 -0.23 -0.36
C LEU A 262 2.52 1.09 -1.11
N LEU A 263 1.86 2.06 -0.45
CA LEU A 263 1.67 3.40 -1.01
C LEU A 263 3.00 4.12 -1.21
N ASP A 264 3.93 4.11 -0.25
CA ASP A 264 5.27 4.71 -0.44
C ASP A 264 6.05 4.01 -1.55
N MET A 265 6.08 2.66 -1.55
CA MET A 265 6.74 1.90 -2.59
C MET A 265 6.20 2.23 -3.99
N THR A 266 4.88 2.33 -4.12
CA THR A 266 4.21 2.68 -5.38
C THR A 266 4.46 4.13 -5.77
N PHE A 267 4.43 5.06 -4.81
CA PHE A 267 4.75 6.45 -5.07
C PHE A 267 6.19 6.63 -5.54
N ASN A 268 7.13 5.89 -4.96
CA ASN A 268 8.55 5.98 -5.28
C ASN A 268 8.93 5.32 -6.61
N LYS A 269 8.32 4.18 -6.96
CA LYS A 269 8.77 3.32 -8.08
C LYS A 269 7.66 2.79 -8.99
N GLY A 270 6.41 3.18 -8.76
CA GLY A 270 5.25 2.57 -9.40
C GLY A 270 4.96 1.15 -8.89
N THR A 271 3.92 0.51 -9.41
CA THR A 271 3.49 -0.82 -8.94
C THR A 271 4.46 -1.94 -9.30
N ALA A 272 5.31 -1.75 -10.32
CA ALA A 272 6.27 -2.75 -10.78
C ALA A 272 7.21 -3.23 -9.67
N ILE A 273 7.61 -2.35 -8.73
CA ILE A 273 8.43 -2.76 -7.58
C ILE A 273 7.73 -3.81 -6.71
N ILE A 274 6.40 -3.84 -6.70
CA ILE A 274 5.61 -4.80 -5.93
C ILE A 274 5.35 -6.06 -6.76
N GLU A 275 4.94 -5.87 -8.02
CA GLU A 275 4.57 -6.96 -8.94
C GLU A 275 5.76 -7.83 -9.33
N ASP A 276 6.91 -7.21 -9.63
CA ASP A 276 8.11 -7.90 -10.10
C ASP A 276 8.93 -8.49 -8.93
N THR A 277 8.62 -8.10 -7.69
CA THR A 277 9.27 -8.70 -6.52
C THR A 277 8.73 -10.10 -6.29
N GLU A 278 9.57 -11.10 -6.52
CA GLU A 278 9.23 -12.50 -6.45
C GLU A 278 8.47 -12.86 -5.17
N GLY A 279 7.24 -13.33 -5.33
CA GLY A 279 6.37 -13.80 -4.25
C GLY A 279 5.78 -12.71 -3.34
N LEU A 280 6.08 -11.41 -3.54
CA LEU A 280 5.57 -10.34 -2.67
C LEU A 280 4.03 -10.25 -2.73
N VAL A 281 3.47 -10.12 -3.94
CA VAL A 281 2.01 -10.09 -4.13
C VAL A 281 1.33 -11.33 -3.56
N TRP A 282 1.93 -12.51 -3.75
CA TRP A 282 1.40 -13.75 -3.19
C TRP A 282 1.41 -13.74 -1.66
N THR A 283 2.51 -13.32 -1.03
CA THR A 283 2.58 -13.24 0.45
C THR A 283 1.57 -12.24 1.02
N LEU A 284 1.36 -11.09 0.36
CA LEU A 284 0.36 -10.10 0.75
C LEU A 284 -1.07 -10.67 0.66
N LYS A 285 -1.41 -11.30 -0.47
CA LYS A 285 -2.75 -11.89 -0.69
C LYS A 285 -3.08 -13.02 0.27
N ASN A 286 -2.07 -13.74 0.76
CA ASN A 286 -2.21 -14.86 1.69
C ASN A 286 -1.98 -14.47 3.15
N GLY A 287 -1.88 -13.18 3.47
CA GLY A 287 -1.69 -12.71 4.85
C GLY A 287 -0.34 -13.08 5.49
N LYS A 288 0.65 -13.49 4.68
CA LYS A 288 2.01 -13.84 5.13
C LYS A 288 2.86 -12.59 5.27
N TYR A 289 2.42 -11.68 6.15
CA TYR A 289 2.96 -10.33 6.24
C TYR A 289 4.42 -10.27 6.67
N GLU A 290 4.88 -11.18 7.53
CA GLU A 290 6.30 -11.29 7.89
C GLU A 290 7.16 -11.51 6.63
N ALA A 291 6.81 -12.51 5.82
CA ALA A 291 7.50 -12.82 4.57
C ALA A 291 7.35 -11.68 3.54
N ALA A 292 6.20 -11.02 3.48
CA ALA A 292 5.98 -9.87 2.62
C ALA A 292 6.93 -8.72 2.98
N ILE A 293 7.05 -8.38 4.26
CA ILE A 293 7.95 -7.33 4.75
C ILE A 293 9.40 -7.68 4.45
N CYS A 294 9.80 -8.94 4.65
CA CYS A 294 11.15 -9.41 4.33
C CYS A 294 11.50 -9.26 2.82
N LYS A 295 10.51 -9.09 1.95
CA LYS A 295 10.69 -8.87 0.50
C LYS A 295 10.72 -7.40 0.09
N MET A 296 10.42 -6.46 0.99
CA MET A 296 10.41 -5.01 0.72
C MET A 296 11.83 -4.41 0.72
N THR A 297 12.77 -5.02 -0.01
CA THR A 297 14.22 -4.69 0.05
C THR A 297 14.79 -4.10 -1.23
N ASN A 298 13.99 -3.99 -2.30
CA ASN A 298 14.46 -3.51 -3.60
C ASN A 298 14.91 -2.04 -3.54
N ASN A 299 16.23 -1.85 -3.58
CA ASN A 299 16.93 -0.58 -3.49
C ASN A 299 17.54 -0.15 -4.84
N LYS A 300 17.07 -0.70 -5.96
CA LYS A 300 17.59 -0.41 -7.30
C LYS A 300 16.89 0.82 -7.92
N SER A 301 17.71 1.66 -8.57
CA SER A 301 17.27 2.73 -9.46
C SER A 301 16.61 2.16 -10.73
N GLN A 302 15.98 3.00 -11.54
CA GLN A 302 15.42 2.60 -12.84
C GLN A 302 16.49 1.99 -13.79
N LYS A 303 17.76 2.40 -13.63
CA LYS A 303 18.91 1.85 -14.38
C LYS A 303 19.49 0.57 -13.76
N GLY A 304 18.81 -0.02 -12.78
CA GLY A 304 19.22 -1.26 -12.11
C GLY A 304 20.34 -1.11 -11.06
N ARG A 305 20.91 0.09 -10.89
CA ARG A 305 21.96 0.35 -9.89
C ARG A 305 21.36 0.49 -8.49
N GLU A 306 21.93 -0.20 -7.51
CA GLU A 306 21.59 -0.02 -6.10
C GLU A 306 22.10 1.32 -5.55
N MET A 307 21.30 1.95 -4.70
CA MET A 307 21.59 3.26 -4.11
C MET A 307 21.43 3.26 -2.59
N SER A 308 22.28 4.01 -1.89
CA SER A 308 22.18 4.16 -0.43
C SER A 308 20.87 4.82 -0.01
N GLY A 309 20.46 5.88 -0.73
CA GLY A 309 19.19 6.57 -0.49
C GLY A 309 17.96 5.67 -0.66
N LEU A 310 17.97 4.75 -1.63
CA LEU A 310 16.90 3.78 -1.81
C LEU A 310 16.93 2.68 -0.74
N SER A 311 18.10 2.30 -0.25
CA SER A 311 18.22 1.39 0.91
C SER A 311 17.65 2.02 2.17
N LYS A 312 17.94 3.31 2.42
CA LYS A 312 17.30 4.09 3.49
C LYS A 312 15.77 4.13 3.33
N ARG A 313 15.25 4.30 2.11
CA ARG A 313 13.81 4.31 1.86
C ARG A 313 13.15 2.94 2.09
N ARG A 314 13.81 1.84 1.69
CA ARG A 314 13.35 0.47 2.03
C ARG A 314 13.34 0.22 3.54
N LEU A 315 14.29 0.79 4.28
CA LEU A 315 14.28 0.72 5.75
C LEU A 315 13.07 1.44 6.37
N PHE A 316 12.67 2.58 5.77
CA PHE A 316 11.43 3.27 6.12
C PHE A 316 10.20 2.40 5.83
N ASP A 317 10.10 1.79 4.64
CA ASP A 317 8.98 0.91 4.28
C ASP A 317 8.83 -0.27 5.23
N ILE A 318 9.95 -0.94 5.55
CA ILE A 318 9.99 -2.05 6.51
C ILE A 318 9.54 -1.57 7.90
N SER A 319 10.01 -0.40 8.36
CA SER A 319 9.62 0.17 9.65
C SER A 319 8.13 0.49 9.71
N VAL A 320 7.60 1.13 8.67
CA VAL A 320 6.17 1.46 8.55
C VAL A 320 5.36 0.17 8.59
N ALA A 321 5.65 -0.80 7.71
CA ALA A 321 4.95 -2.06 7.64
C ALA A 321 4.96 -2.81 8.98
N SER A 322 6.10 -2.82 9.66
CA SER A 322 6.33 -3.46 10.96
C SER A 322 5.47 -2.93 12.10
N LYS A 323 4.85 -1.74 11.96
CA LYS A 323 3.95 -1.17 12.98
C LYS A 323 2.75 -2.10 13.28
N MET A 324 2.36 -2.98 12.36
CA MET A 324 1.32 -3.99 12.64
C MET A 324 1.66 -4.91 13.82
N TYR A 325 2.95 -5.11 14.10
CA TYR A 325 3.44 -5.89 15.24
C TYR A 325 3.63 -5.03 16.50
N LYS A 326 2.94 -3.89 16.62
CA LYS A 326 2.98 -3.00 17.79
C LYS A 326 4.42 -2.63 18.20
N ASN A 327 5.26 -2.34 17.21
CA ASN A 327 6.69 -2.03 17.37
C ASN A 327 7.56 -3.19 17.90
N ASN A 328 7.09 -4.43 17.83
CA ASN A 328 7.86 -5.64 18.15
C ASN A 328 7.84 -6.65 16.98
N PRO A 329 8.51 -6.33 15.85
CA PRO A 329 8.50 -7.18 14.66
C PRO A 329 9.26 -8.51 14.89
N PRO A 330 8.93 -9.57 14.12
CA PRO A 330 9.67 -10.83 14.13
C PRO A 330 11.17 -10.66 13.84
N GLN A 331 11.99 -11.59 14.35
CA GLN A 331 13.44 -11.52 14.19
C GLN A 331 13.89 -11.58 12.72
N SER A 332 13.15 -12.28 11.86
CA SER A 332 13.37 -12.30 10.40
C SER A 332 13.30 -10.90 9.80
N VAL A 333 12.29 -10.11 10.17
CA VAL A 333 12.11 -8.71 9.73
C VAL A 333 13.23 -7.83 10.25
N ILE A 334 13.64 -8.00 11.51
CA ILE A 334 14.79 -7.29 12.08
C ILE A 334 16.08 -7.62 11.31
N ASN A 335 16.31 -8.90 11.02
CA ASN A 335 17.47 -9.35 10.25
C ASN A 335 17.46 -8.77 8.83
N THR A 336 16.30 -8.76 8.15
CA THR A 336 16.14 -8.10 6.85
C THR A 336 16.45 -6.61 6.94
N ALA A 337 15.90 -5.91 7.92
CA ALA A 337 16.16 -4.48 8.13
C ALA A 337 17.66 -4.21 8.36
N GLN A 338 18.33 -5.05 9.16
CA GLN A 338 19.77 -4.97 9.37
C GLN A 338 20.56 -5.17 8.06
N GLN A 339 20.16 -6.13 7.22
CA GLN A 339 20.80 -6.37 5.92
C GLN A 339 20.63 -5.17 4.98
N VAL A 340 19.42 -4.61 4.90
CA VAL A 340 19.13 -3.40 4.10
C VAL A 340 19.97 -2.21 4.60
N TYR A 341 20.07 -2.03 5.92
CA TYR A 341 20.92 -1.00 6.51
C TYR A 341 22.40 -1.21 6.15
N ASN A 342 22.93 -2.42 6.35
CA ASN A 342 24.33 -2.74 6.06
C ASN A 342 24.69 -2.49 4.59
N ARG A 343 23.83 -2.94 3.67
CA ARG A 343 24.00 -2.71 2.23
C ARG A 343 23.96 -1.21 1.92
N GLY A 344 23.04 -0.48 2.52
CA GLY A 344 22.93 0.97 2.37
C GLY A 344 24.19 1.72 2.82
N VAL A 345 24.81 1.33 3.94
CA VAL A 345 26.06 1.92 4.43
C VAL A 345 27.24 1.64 3.48
N GLU A 346 27.31 0.43 2.93
CA GLU A 346 28.32 0.07 1.92
C GLU A 346 28.18 0.92 0.65
N LEU A 347 26.95 1.08 0.16
CA LEU A 347 26.64 1.93 -0.98
C LEU A 347 26.96 3.39 -0.68
N LEU A 348 26.61 3.88 0.51
CA LEU A 348 26.91 5.25 0.96
C LEU A 348 28.41 5.52 0.93
N LYS A 349 29.23 4.54 1.34
CA LYS A 349 30.69 4.67 1.32
C LYS A 349 31.21 4.81 -0.12
N THR A 350 30.69 4.00 -1.04
CA THR A 350 31.04 4.04 -2.47
C THR A 350 30.61 5.36 -3.12
N GLU A 351 29.39 5.81 -2.83
CA GLU A 351 28.85 7.09 -3.31
C GLU A 351 29.64 8.26 -2.74
N SER A 352 29.97 8.24 -1.44
CA SER A 352 30.80 9.24 -0.78
C SER A 352 32.20 9.31 -1.37
N ALA A 353 32.83 8.17 -1.68
CA ALA A 353 34.15 8.14 -2.33
C ALA A 353 34.09 8.80 -3.71
N SER A 354 33.03 8.54 -4.46
CA SER A 354 32.81 9.13 -5.78
C SER A 354 32.56 10.65 -5.70
N ALA A 355 31.80 11.11 -4.71
CA ALA A 355 31.56 12.52 -4.46
C ALA A 355 32.82 13.24 -3.98
N TYR A 356 33.58 12.64 -3.05
CA TYR A 356 34.80 13.21 -2.49
C TYR A 356 35.87 13.46 -3.55
N ARG A 357 36.06 12.54 -4.51
CA ARG A 357 36.99 12.71 -5.64
C ARG A 357 36.68 13.91 -6.53
N LYS A 358 35.44 14.41 -6.51
CA LYS A 358 35.02 15.59 -7.30
C LYS A 358 35.24 16.91 -6.55
N LEU A 359 35.57 16.86 -5.25
CA LEU A 359 35.83 18.06 -4.46
C LEU A 359 37.18 18.68 -4.85
N LYS A 360 37.21 19.99 -5.05
CA LYS A 360 38.45 20.75 -5.24
C LYS A 360 39.03 21.11 -3.86
N ASN A 361 40.26 20.67 -3.58
CA ASN A 361 41.02 20.96 -2.34
C ASN A 361 40.21 20.71 -1.04
N PRO A 362 39.79 19.46 -0.76
CA PRO A 362 39.02 19.15 0.43
C PRO A 362 39.83 19.42 1.72
N LYS A 363 39.24 20.17 2.66
CA LYS A 363 39.85 20.49 3.96
C LYS A 363 39.78 19.36 4.99
N ILE A 364 39.08 18.28 4.68
CA ILE A 364 38.89 17.11 5.56
C ILE A 364 39.28 15.84 4.81
N SER A 365 39.72 14.82 5.53
CA SER A 365 40.02 13.50 4.95
C SER A 365 38.76 12.83 4.39
N PHE A 366 38.91 11.85 3.49
CA PHE A 366 37.80 11.03 3.02
C PHE A 366 37.08 10.33 4.19
N SER A 367 37.84 9.85 5.18
CA SER A 367 37.25 9.21 6.38
C SER A 367 36.32 10.17 7.10
N GLN A 368 36.77 11.39 7.41
CA GLN A 368 35.93 12.42 8.05
C GLN A 368 34.73 12.81 7.18
N TYR A 369 34.91 12.90 5.86
CA TYR A 369 33.81 13.19 4.94
C TYR A 369 32.73 12.10 4.99
N PHE A 370 33.14 10.83 4.92
CA PHE A 370 32.23 9.70 5.00
C PHE A 370 31.53 9.62 6.36
N GLU A 371 32.25 9.80 7.46
CA GLU A 371 31.66 9.82 8.81
C GLU A 371 30.57 10.90 8.95
N ASN A 372 30.78 12.08 8.35
CA ASN A 372 29.74 13.12 8.33
C ASN A 372 28.47 12.67 7.58
N GLN A 373 28.59 11.91 6.48
CA GLN A 373 27.43 11.35 5.78
C GLN A 373 26.77 10.23 6.60
N LEU A 374 27.59 9.36 7.22
CA LEU A 374 27.13 8.22 8.01
C LEU A 374 26.32 8.66 9.23
N VAL A 375 26.67 9.78 9.87
CA VAL A 375 25.90 10.36 10.99
C VAL A 375 24.44 10.60 10.60
N GLY A 376 24.20 11.23 9.45
CA GLY A 376 22.84 11.46 8.95
C GLY A 376 22.12 10.16 8.62
N TYR A 377 22.82 9.23 7.94
CA TYR A 377 22.27 7.92 7.60
C TYR A 377 21.86 7.11 8.84
N ASN A 378 22.69 7.12 9.89
CA ASN A 378 22.43 6.46 11.17
C ASN A 378 21.26 7.11 11.92
N ALA A 379 21.11 8.43 11.86
CA ALA A 379 19.98 9.11 12.48
C ALA A 379 18.64 8.59 11.92
N TYR A 380 18.54 8.44 10.59
CA TYR A 380 17.34 7.84 9.96
C TYR A 380 17.16 6.37 10.36
N ALA A 381 18.23 5.59 10.36
CA ALA A 381 18.15 4.18 10.74
C ALA A 381 17.62 3.99 12.18
N ARG A 382 18.07 4.82 13.12
CA ARG A 382 17.57 4.84 14.50
C ARG A 382 16.16 5.38 14.62
N GLU A 383 15.78 6.41 13.84
CA GLU A 383 14.39 6.89 13.80
C GLU A 383 13.42 5.77 13.38
N TYR A 384 13.83 4.94 12.42
CA TYR A 384 12.96 3.91 11.84
C TYR A 384 12.92 2.63 12.66
N MET A 385 14.08 2.15 13.13
CA MET A 385 14.19 0.83 13.75
C MET A 385 14.56 0.88 15.24
N GLY A 386 14.93 2.05 15.77
CA GLY A 386 15.44 2.19 17.14
C GLY A 386 16.64 1.28 17.37
N ASP A 387 16.70 0.68 18.55
CA ASP A 387 17.79 -0.23 18.97
C ASP A 387 17.65 -1.65 18.40
N LYS A 388 16.65 -1.91 17.53
CA LYS A 388 16.43 -3.24 16.94
C LYS A 388 17.51 -3.62 15.94
N ILE A 389 18.13 -2.63 15.31
CA ILE A 389 19.27 -2.83 14.41
C ILE A 389 20.50 -2.16 15.01
N LYS A 390 21.66 -2.76 14.76
CA LYS A 390 22.96 -2.21 15.12
C LYS A 390 23.41 -1.23 14.05
N THR A 391 23.46 0.04 14.39
CA THR A 391 24.11 1.05 13.55
C THR A 391 25.63 0.98 13.72
N ARG A 392 26.36 1.26 12.64
CA ARG A 392 27.81 1.42 12.69
C ARG A 392 28.13 2.74 13.39
N ASP A 393 28.68 2.66 14.60
CA ASP A 393 29.17 3.84 15.29
C ASP A 393 30.52 4.30 14.74
N ARG A 394 30.87 5.56 15.07
CA ARG A 394 32.06 6.30 14.60
C ARG A 394 33.38 5.60 14.89
#